data_AF-X0T7T0-F1
#
_entry.id   AF-X0T7T0-F1
#
_cell.length_a   1.000
_cell.length_b   1.000
_cell.length_c   1.000
_cell.angle_alpha   90.00
_cell.angle_beta   90.00
_cell.angle_gamma   90.00
#
_symmetry.space_group_name_H-M   'P 1'
#
loop_
_entity.id
_entity.type
_entity.pdbx_description
1 polymer ?
#
loop_
_entity_poly.entity_id
_entity_poly.type
_entity_poly.pdbx_seq_one_letter_code
_entity_poly.pdbx_strand_id
1 'polypeptide(L)'
;MPNRKRLFFDIETRPNEGFFWECGYDIRISPENITHERAIICIGYKWAGEKRVYCLTWDSEQDDTQLLTDFLKVFNKADEVIAHNGD
;
A
#
# COMPACT_ATOMS: atom_id res chain seq x y z
N MET A 1 -25.76 -4.80 18.97
CA MET A 1 -24.88 -3.86 18.23
C MET A 1 -25.14 -4.09 16.74
N PRO A 2 -25.26 -3.05 15.90
CA PRO A 2 -25.41 -3.25 14.45
C PRO A 2 -24.20 -4.01 13.90
N ASN A 3 -24.43 -4.90 12.94
CA ASN A 3 -23.37 -5.70 12.32
C ASN A 3 -22.57 -4.79 11.36
N ARG A 4 -21.46 -4.21 11.83
CA ARG A 4 -20.59 -3.35 11.02
C ARG A 4 -19.63 -4.20 10.18
N LYS A 5 -19.56 -3.91 8.89
CA LYS A 5 -18.69 -4.57 7.93
C LYS A 5 -17.26 -4.04 8.07
N ARG A 6 -16.47 -4.72 8.89
CA ARG A 6 -15.09 -4.33 9.20
C ARG A 6 -14.08 -4.95 8.23
N LEU A 7 -13.23 -4.12 7.66
CA LEU A 7 -12.13 -4.48 6.78
C LEU A 7 -10.80 -4.28 7.51
N PHE A 8 -9.96 -5.30 7.53
CA PHE A 8 -8.55 -5.19 7.91
C PHE A 8 -7.71 -5.14 6.65
N PHE A 9 -6.76 -4.23 6.56
CA PHE A 9 -5.83 -4.18 5.44
C PHE A 9 -4.42 -3.76 5.87
N ASP A 10 -3.45 -4.09 5.04
CA ASP A 10 -2.05 -3.70 5.15
C ASP A 10 -1.47 -3.50 3.74
N ILE A 11 -0.41 -2.70 3.62
CA ILE A 11 0.20 -2.35 2.33
C ILE A 11 1.71 -2.56 2.38
N GLU A 12 2.29 -2.92 1.24
CA GLU A 12 3.74 -2.94 1.06
C GLU A 12 4.12 -1.98 -0.05
N THR A 13 5.20 -1.21 0.16
CA THR A 13 5.60 -0.12 -0.73
C THR A 13 7.01 -0.36 -1.27
N ARG A 14 7.25 -0.01 -2.53
CA ARG A 14 8.63 0.02 -3.08
C ARG A 14 9.42 1.19 -2.46
N PRO A 15 10.75 1.09 -2.36
CA PRO A 15 11.57 2.24 -2.02
C PRO A 15 11.57 3.28 -3.15
N ASN A 16 11.96 4.51 -2.81
CA ASN A 16 12.36 5.52 -3.82
C ASN A 16 13.64 5.06 -4.52
N GLU A 17 13.73 5.32 -5.82
CA GLU A 17 14.96 5.12 -6.59
C GLU A 17 15.56 6.46 -6.98
N GLY A 18 16.89 6.55 -6.97
CA GLY A 18 17.60 7.78 -7.28
C GLY A 18 19.08 7.60 -7.52
N PHE A 19 19.73 8.64 -8.03
CA PHE A 19 21.18 8.67 -8.23
C PHE A 19 21.86 9.43 -7.09
N PHE A 20 22.90 8.83 -6.52
CA PHE A 20 23.71 9.42 -5.46
C PHE A 20 25.16 8.95 -5.62
N TRP A 21 26.11 9.77 -5.16
CA TRP A 21 27.54 9.51 -5.36
C TRP A 21 28.09 8.39 -4.47
N GLU A 22 27.62 8.31 -3.24
CA GLU A 22 28.05 7.29 -2.28
C GLU A 22 26.87 6.83 -1.41
N CYS A 23 26.89 5.56 -1.01
CA CYS A 23 25.99 5.03 0.00
C CYS A 23 26.59 5.19 1.40
N GLY A 24 25.77 5.31 2.44
CA GLY A 24 26.28 5.42 3.81
C GLY A 24 25.22 5.78 4.85
N TYR A 25 25.67 5.77 6.10
CA TYR A 25 24.86 6.15 7.26
C TYR A 25 24.86 7.68 7.45
N ASP A 26 23.72 8.25 7.83
CA ASP A 26 23.53 9.68 8.10
C ASP A 26 23.84 10.61 6.89
N ILE A 27 23.64 10.12 5.67
CA ILE A 27 23.71 10.93 4.45
C ILE A 27 22.36 11.58 4.20
N ARG A 28 22.37 12.89 3.91
CA ARG A 28 21.17 13.61 3.46
C ARG A 28 21.07 13.53 1.94
N ILE A 29 20.05 12.83 1.44
CA ILE A 29 19.70 12.76 0.02
C ILE A 29 18.52 13.69 -0.22
N SER A 30 18.67 14.65 -1.13
CA SER A 30 17.60 15.60 -1.44
C SER A 30 16.54 14.98 -2.36
N PRO A 31 15.24 15.36 -2.26
CA PRO A 31 14.17 14.78 -3.07
C PRO A 31 14.37 14.91 -4.58
N GLU A 32 15.09 15.92 -5.06
CA GLU A 32 15.42 16.06 -6.49
C GLU A 32 16.30 14.93 -7.05
N ASN A 33 16.91 14.09 -6.20
CA ASN A 33 17.64 12.91 -6.64
C ASN A 33 16.73 11.72 -6.97
N ILE A 34 15.45 11.78 -6.59
CA ILE A 34 14.47 10.72 -6.85
C ILE A 34 14.16 10.70 -8.35
N THR A 35 14.47 9.59 -9.01
CA THR A 35 14.14 9.34 -10.42
C THR A 35 12.84 8.56 -10.57
N HIS A 36 12.52 7.72 -9.59
CA HIS A 36 11.24 7.02 -9.50
C HIS A 36 10.74 7.07 -8.08
N GLU A 37 9.54 7.64 -7.91
CA GLU A 37 8.88 7.73 -6.61
C GLU A 37 8.42 6.37 -6.11
N ARG A 38 8.24 6.27 -4.80
CA ARG A 38 7.61 5.12 -4.17
C ARG A 38 6.18 4.93 -4.68
N ALA A 39 5.78 3.67 -4.74
CA ALA A 39 4.46 3.21 -5.16
C ALA A 39 4.08 1.97 -4.34
N ILE A 40 2.79 1.69 -4.25
CA ILE A 40 2.29 0.53 -3.50
C ILE A 40 2.45 -0.72 -4.37
N ILE A 41 3.19 -1.70 -3.86
CA ILE A 41 3.44 -2.96 -4.57
C ILE A 41 2.27 -3.91 -4.39
N CYS A 42 1.74 -4.00 -3.17
CA CYS A 42 0.65 -4.90 -2.87
C CYS A 42 -0.21 -4.42 -1.70
N ILE A 43 -1.45 -4.92 -1.67
CA ILE A 43 -2.42 -4.66 -0.62
C ILE A 43 -3.01 -6.01 -0.17
N GLY A 44 -2.74 -6.38 1.08
CA GLY A 44 -3.35 -7.53 1.73
C GLY A 44 -4.59 -7.10 2.50
N TYR A 45 -5.72 -7.80 2.36
CA TYR A 45 -6.93 -7.46 3.11
C TYR A 45 -7.77 -8.68 3.50
N LYS A 46 -8.58 -8.48 4.54
CA LYS A 46 -9.47 -9.49 5.11
C LYS A 46 -10.71 -8.87 5.72
N TRP A 47 -11.87 -9.50 5.51
CA TRP A 47 -13.11 -9.14 6.19
C TRP A 47 -13.18 -9.79 7.59
N ALA A 48 -13.71 -9.06 8.57
CA ALA A 48 -13.95 -9.60 9.89
C ALA A 48 -14.90 -10.81 9.84
N GLY A 49 -14.52 -11.90 10.51
CA GLY A 49 -15.29 -13.15 10.54
C GLY A 49 -15.04 -14.10 9.36
N GLU A 50 -14.36 -13.66 8.29
CA GLU A 50 -13.94 -14.55 7.21
C GLU A 50 -12.61 -15.24 7.53
N LYS A 51 -12.38 -16.43 6.96
CA LYS A 51 -11.06 -17.10 7.03
C LYS A 51 -10.15 -16.70 5.88
N ARG A 52 -10.72 -16.29 4.75
CA ARG A 52 -9.98 -15.98 3.52
C ARG A 52 -9.25 -14.65 3.64
N VAL A 53 -8.01 -14.64 3.17
CA VAL A 53 -7.22 -13.43 2.94
C VAL A 53 -7.15 -13.19 1.44
N TYR A 54 -7.21 -11.94 1.04
CA TYR A 54 -7.08 -11.49 -0.33
C TYR A 54 -5.80 -10.67 -0.45
N CYS A 55 -5.15 -10.75 -1.60
CA CYS A 55 -3.96 -9.97 -1.90
C CYS A 55 -4.11 -9.42 -3.32
N LEU A 56 -3.90 -8.12 -3.48
CA LEU A 56 -3.81 -7.45 -4.77
C LEU A 56 -2.36 -7.01 -4.96
N THR A 57 -1.83 -7.13 -6.16
CA THR A 57 -0.47 -6.70 -6.51
C THR A 57 -0.54 -5.77 -7.72
N TRP A 58 0.39 -4.82 -7.83
CA TRP A 58 0.57 -3.97 -9.01
C TRP A 58 0.86 -4.81 -10.27
N ASP A 59 0.86 -4.14 -11.43
CA ASP A 59 1.11 -4.81 -12.71
C ASP A 59 2.61 -4.96 -13.04
N SER A 60 2.92 -5.54 -14.21
CA SER A 60 4.29 -5.71 -14.69
C SER A 60 5.01 -4.40 -14.98
N GLU A 61 4.26 -3.32 -15.19
CA GLU A 61 4.78 -1.98 -15.47
C GLU A 61 5.10 -1.20 -14.20
N GLN A 62 4.88 -1.81 -13.02
CA GLN A 62 5.09 -1.19 -11.71
C GLN A 62 4.21 0.04 -11.48
N ASP A 63 3.02 0.04 -12.08
CA ASP A 63 1.99 1.07 -11.89
C ASP A 63 0.95 0.59 -10.87
N ASP A 64 0.76 1.35 -9.80
CA ASP A 64 -0.18 1.03 -8.73
C ASP A 64 -1.59 1.60 -8.95
N THR A 65 -1.83 2.29 -10.07
CA THR A 65 -3.12 2.90 -10.41
C THR A 65 -4.25 1.86 -10.45
N GLN A 66 -4.02 0.74 -11.12
CA GLN A 66 -5.03 -0.32 -11.23
C GLN A 66 -5.23 -1.05 -9.89
N LEU A 67 -4.12 -1.29 -9.15
CA LEU A 67 -4.14 -1.86 -7.80
C LEU A 67 -5.02 -1.03 -6.86
N LEU A 68 -4.79 0.29 -6.81
CA LEU A 68 -5.57 1.23 -6.01
C LEU A 68 -7.03 1.27 -6.45
N THR A 69 -7.28 1.31 -7.77
CA THR A 69 -8.64 1.30 -8.32
C THR A 69 -9.42 0.06 -7.89
N ASP A 70 -8.80 -1.11 -7.92
CA ASP A 70 -9.45 -2.36 -7.51
C ASP A 70 -9.62 -2.46 -6.00
N PHE A 71 -8.63 -1.99 -5.22
CA PHE A 71 -8.76 -1.95 -3.77
C PHE A 71 -9.85 -0.98 -3.31
N LEU A 72 -9.99 0.20 -3.92
CA LEU A 72 -11.04 1.18 -3.59
C LEU A 72 -12.45 0.60 -3.76
N LYS A 73 -12.67 -0.30 -4.73
CA LYS A 73 -13.96 -1.02 -4.89
C LYS A 73 -14.29 -1.91 -3.68
N VAL A 74 -13.27 -2.40 -2.97
CA VAL A 74 -13.41 -3.19 -1.74
C VAL A 74 -13.52 -2.28 -0.53
N PHE A 75 -12.61 -1.30 -0.42
CA PHE A 75 -12.52 -0.33 0.66
C PHE A 75 -13.86 0.41 0.85
N ASN A 76 -14.46 0.89 -0.24
CA ASN A 76 -15.74 1.62 -0.21
C ASN A 76 -16.95 0.78 0.22
N LYS A 77 -16.79 -0.54 0.43
CA LYS A 77 -17.85 -1.42 0.96
C LYS A 77 -17.78 -1.59 2.48
N ALA A 78 -16.73 -1.09 3.12
CA ALA A 78 -16.51 -1.24 4.55
C ALA A 78 -17.22 -0.12 5.33
N ASP A 79 -17.82 -0.48 6.46
CA ASP A 79 -18.33 0.50 7.43
C ASP A 79 -17.21 0.97 8.37
N GLU A 80 -16.19 0.11 8.55
CA GLU A 80 -15.02 0.35 9.39
C GLU A 80 -13.78 -0.21 8.70
N VAL A 81 -12.70 0.55 8.73
CA VAL A 81 -11.41 0.13 8.19
C VAL A 81 -10.36 0.17 9.28
N ILE A 82 -9.58 -0.90 9.39
CA ILE A 82 -8.51 -1.06 10.38
C ILE A 82 -7.20 -1.31 9.64
N ALA A 83 -6.22 -0.45 9.89
CA ALA A 83 -4.83 -0.60 9.48
C ALA A 83 -3.92 -0.43 10.70
N HIS A 84 -2.73 -1.02 10.65
CA HIS A 84 -1.70 -0.79 11.66
C HIS A 84 -0.82 0.38 11.20
N ASN A 85 -0.74 1.46 11.99
CA ASN A 85 -0.04 2.70 11.62
C ASN A 85 -0.55 3.37 10.32
N GLY A 86 -1.86 3.31 10.08
CA GLY A 86 -2.50 3.92 8.90
C GLY A 86 -3.22 5.23 9.16
N ASP A 87 -2.90 5.94 10.26
CA ASP A 87 -3.36 7.31 10.55
C ASP A 87 -2.61 8.34 9.69
#